data_AF-A0A6M0IJ16-F1
#
_entry.id   AF-A0A6M0IJ16-F1
#
_cell.length_a   1.000
_cell.length_b   1.000
_cell.length_c   1.000
_cell.angle_alpha   90.00
_cell.angle_beta   90.00
_cell.angle_gamma   90.00
#
_symmetry.space_group_name_H-M   'P 1'
#
loop_
_entity.id
_entity.type
_entity.pdbx_description
1 polymer ?
#
loop_
_entity_poly.entity_id
_entity_poly.type
_entity_poly.pdbx_seq_one_letter_code
_entity_poly.pdbx_strand_id
1 'polypeptide(L)'
;MEPTNNPDFQHGYSSGVEGVNRETYEGYLSSQVNKDWLQERIQEKRTEVTDAERQLTEATESRRTAYAELQNHALQVERLDKQVKQREADRQVLETDRDKLRERRTKAAPDYSLLAGLLFLVAGISFLAGDLIISHEIVAYALNIRNPNEAWAFAVGLAMVSILLKPAYDRLIEKPYQENPEKNHKTYERFKIALAIFSVLTLAVLGWFRYEAYRTDQLKSAINKSVRQLQLNTDPTAATQTLSPATLNQIEKQLNESSELNLALVNSPWALLSFVLSGILFALAGAVCLGIALPVLSAFWFRWLQADIKIWKLRRRIKRLDKEIEPLDAQLAEQRTRQNVLQHNLDLLPALDELKENRQTAIADLNELLAELKLAQTDSRISNFNDGYGQGEATRTVLNDDEQRQLRKEMLSLHNGSQATGSHRTSEPRPNGTPPDKGMNGKPPGLRPYQTVRKFLSDDMG
;
A
#
# COMPACT_ATOMS: atom_id res chain seq x y z
N MET A 1 61.97 22.77 -60.25
CA MET A 1 62.16 21.56 -61.09
C MET A 1 62.00 22.01 -62.52
N GLU A 2 62.94 21.67 -63.40
CA GLU A 2 62.88 22.09 -64.80
C GLU A 2 61.60 21.55 -65.48
N PRO A 3 60.85 22.36 -66.24
CA PRO A 3 59.60 21.94 -66.89
C PRO A 3 59.78 20.79 -67.90
N THR A 4 61.02 20.58 -68.35
CA THR A 4 61.40 19.69 -69.45
C THR A 4 61.27 18.20 -69.15
N ASN A 5 61.11 17.81 -67.88
CA ASN A 5 60.99 16.41 -67.46
C ASN A 5 59.55 15.99 -67.08
N ASN A 6 58.56 16.88 -67.25
CA ASN A 6 57.16 16.53 -67.04
C ASN A 6 56.62 15.80 -68.30
N PRO A 7 56.05 14.58 -68.19
CA PRO A 7 55.48 13.87 -69.33
C PRO A 7 54.43 14.68 -70.09
N ASP A 8 53.63 15.50 -69.40
CA ASP A 8 52.60 16.35 -70.03
C ASP A 8 53.24 17.46 -70.88
N PHE A 9 54.39 17.98 -70.44
CA PHE A 9 55.15 18.99 -71.18
C PHE A 9 55.80 18.38 -72.44
N GLN A 10 56.35 17.17 -72.33
CA GLN A 10 56.95 16.46 -73.47
C GLN A 10 55.89 16.08 -74.52
N HIS A 11 54.73 15.61 -74.08
CA HIS A 11 53.61 15.29 -74.97
C HIS A 11 53.02 16.55 -75.62
N GLY A 12 52.86 17.64 -74.85
CA GLY A 12 52.43 18.92 -75.41
C GLY A 12 53.41 19.49 -76.45
N TYR A 13 54.71 19.31 -76.25
CA TYR A 13 55.74 19.71 -77.21
C TYR A 13 55.69 18.86 -78.50
N SER A 14 55.60 17.52 -78.40
CA SER A 14 55.52 16.64 -79.57
C SER A 14 54.22 16.86 -80.35
N SER A 15 53.08 16.95 -79.67
CA SER A 15 51.78 17.21 -80.30
C SER A 15 51.75 18.58 -81.00
N GLY A 16 52.44 19.59 -80.45
CA GLY A 16 52.59 20.91 -81.08
C GLY A 16 53.45 20.89 -82.34
N VAL A 17 54.49 20.03 -82.39
CA VAL A 17 55.32 19.83 -83.60
C VAL A 17 54.56 19.08 -84.69
N GLU A 18 53.68 18.15 -84.30
CA GLU A 18 52.86 17.37 -85.22
C GLU A 18 51.61 18.12 -85.71
N GLY A 19 51.25 19.27 -85.12
CA GLY A 19 50.09 20.07 -85.53
C GLY A 19 48.74 19.50 -85.06
N VAL A 20 48.75 18.74 -83.98
CA VAL A 20 47.54 18.14 -83.37
C VAL A 20 46.74 19.20 -82.62
N ASN A 21 45.40 19.07 -82.60
CA ASN A 21 44.55 20.01 -81.88
C ASN A 21 44.78 19.94 -80.36
N ARG A 22 45.25 21.05 -79.78
CA ARG A 22 45.51 21.23 -78.34
C ARG A 22 44.28 20.92 -77.46
N GLU A 23 43.10 21.31 -77.91
CA GLU A 23 41.85 21.18 -77.14
C GLU A 23 41.55 19.72 -76.79
N THR A 24 41.99 18.79 -77.63
CA THR A 24 41.75 17.36 -77.46
C THR A 24 42.58 16.76 -76.33
N TYR A 25 43.86 17.13 -76.23
CA TYR A 25 44.74 16.67 -75.16
C TYR A 25 44.42 17.36 -73.83
N GLU A 26 44.03 18.64 -73.85
CA GLU A 26 43.50 19.35 -72.68
C GLU A 26 42.21 18.68 -72.14
N GLY A 27 41.31 18.25 -73.04
CA GLY A 27 40.13 17.46 -72.71
C GLY A 27 40.48 16.11 -72.06
N TYR A 28 41.50 15.41 -72.58
CA TYR A 28 41.98 14.16 -72.00
C TYR A 28 42.56 14.34 -70.60
N LEU A 29 43.49 15.28 -70.41
CA LEU A 29 44.14 15.54 -69.13
C LEU A 29 43.13 15.97 -68.06
N SER A 30 42.24 16.91 -68.38
CA SER A 30 41.20 17.35 -67.45
C SER A 30 40.25 16.21 -67.06
N SER A 31 39.89 15.36 -68.03
CA SER A 31 39.05 14.20 -67.78
C SER A 31 39.74 13.13 -66.93
N GLN A 32 41.04 12.90 -67.13
CA GLN A 32 41.82 11.94 -66.35
C GLN A 32 42.01 12.40 -64.90
N VAL A 33 42.34 13.69 -64.68
CA VAL A 33 42.42 14.28 -63.33
C VAL A 33 41.04 14.24 -62.65
N ASN A 34 39.98 14.58 -63.37
CA ASN A 34 38.61 14.54 -62.83
C ASN A 34 38.20 13.11 -62.45
N LYS A 35 38.56 12.12 -63.27
CA LYS A 35 38.29 10.71 -62.98
C LYS A 35 39.01 10.24 -61.71
N ASP A 36 40.28 10.59 -61.53
CA ASP A 36 41.05 10.17 -60.36
C ASP A 36 40.49 10.84 -59.09
N TRP A 37 40.13 12.11 -59.16
CA TRP A 37 39.43 12.83 -58.08
C TRP A 37 38.07 12.19 -57.73
N LEU A 38 37.25 11.85 -58.74
CA LEU A 38 35.96 11.17 -58.54
C LEU A 38 36.15 9.79 -57.90
N GLN A 39 37.19 9.04 -58.28
CA GLN A 39 37.47 7.73 -57.69
C GLN A 39 37.81 7.83 -56.20
N GLU A 40 38.61 8.81 -55.79
CA GLU A 40 38.91 9.07 -54.38
C GLU A 40 37.63 9.43 -53.62
N ARG A 41 36.82 10.35 -54.14
CA ARG A 41 35.58 10.79 -53.49
C ARG A 41 34.53 9.68 -53.38
N ILE A 42 34.43 8.82 -54.39
CA ILE A 42 33.57 7.62 -54.37
C ILE A 42 34.04 6.67 -53.26
N GLN A 43 35.34 6.48 -53.10
CA GLN A 43 35.86 5.57 -52.08
C GLN A 43 35.58 6.12 -50.67
N GLU A 44 35.75 7.43 -50.46
CA GLU A 44 35.39 8.11 -49.20
C GLU A 44 33.90 8.00 -48.90
N LYS A 45 33.03 8.23 -49.89
CA LYS A 45 31.57 8.10 -49.72
C LYS A 45 31.14 6.65 -49.45
N ARG A 46 31.80 5.67 -50.05
CA ARG A 46 31.57 4.25 -49.71
C ARG A 46 31.94 3.93 -48.27
N THR A 47 33.06 4.47 -47.78
CA THR A 47 33.43 4.30 -46.37
C THR A 47 32.41 4.99 -45.45
N GLU A 48 31.95 6.20 -45.79
CA GLU A 48 30.91 6.92 -45.04
C GLU A 48 29.59 6.14 -44.96
N VAL A 49 29.13 5.54 -46.07
CA VAL A 49 27.93 4.67 -46.08
C VAL A 49 28.13 3.45 -45.19
N THR A 50 29.30 2.82 -45.25
CA THR A 50 29.59 1.61 -44.46
C THR A 50 29.64 1.94 -42.96
N ASP A 51 30.25 3.08 -42.60
CA ASP A 51 30.27 3.57 -41.22
C ASP A 51 28.88 3.95 -40.71
N ALA A 52 28.07 4.62 -41.55
CA ALA A 52 26.68 4.95 -41.21
C ALA A 52 25.83 3.68 -41.00
N GLU A 53 26.00 2.65 -41.84
CA GLU A 53 25.33 1.36 -41.66
C GLU A 53 25.76 0.68 -40.35
N ARG A 54 27.06 0.67 -40.04
CA ARG A 54 27.56 0.13 -38.77
C ARG A 54 26.96 0.86 -37.58
N GLN A 55 27.01 2.21 -37.58
CA GLN A 55 26.42 3.02 -36.51
C GLN A 55 24.92 2.77 -36.36
N LEU A 56 24.19 2.60 -37.47
CA LEU A 56 22.76 2.29 -37.43
C LEU A 56 22.50 0.93 -36.78
N THR A 57 23.28 -0.09 -37.12
CA THR A 57 23.16 -1.42 -36.49
C THR A 57 23.47 -1.38 -34.99
N GLU A 58 24.58 -0.74 -34.60
CA GLU A 58 25.00 -0.60 -33.21
C GLU A 58 23.99 0.22 -32.39
N ALA A 59 23.47 1.33 -32.95
CA ALA A 59 22.45 2.15 -32.32
C ALA A 59 21.12 1.41 -32.18
N THR A 60 20.74 0.59 -33.17
CA THR A 60 19.51 -0.21 -33.11
C THR A 60 19.58 -1.28 -32.02
N GLU A 61 20.71 -1.98 -31.93
CA GLU A 61 20.94 -2.98 -30.89
C GLU A 61 21.01 -2.35 -29.49
N SER A 62 21.71 -1.22 -29.37
CA SER A 62 21.82 -0.45 -28.12
C SER A 62 20.45 0.08 -27.65
N ARG A 63 19.62 0.62 -28.56
CA ARG A 63 18.25 1.04 -28.21
C ARG A 63 17.39 -0.15 -27.82
N ARG A 64 17.47 -1.28 -28.53
CA ARG A 64 16.69 -2.49 -28.22
C ARG A 64 17.02 -3.03 -26.83
N THR A 65 18.31 -3.13 -26.50
CA THR A 65 18.78 -3.60 -25.19
C THR A 65 18.35 -2.64 -24.07
N ALA A 66 18.56 -1.34 -24.25
CA ALA A 66 18.12 -0.31 -23.30
C ALA A 66 16.60 -0.33 -23.08
N TYR A 67 15.79 -0.47 -24.15
CA TYR A 67 14.34 -0.61 -24.03
C TYR A 67 13.92 -1.88 -23.26
N ALA A 68 14.58 -3.02 -23.53
CA ALA A 68 14.30 -4.27 -22.83
C ALA A 68 14.61 -4.15 -21.33
N GLU A 69 15.73 -3.51 -20.98
CA GLU A 69 16.08 -3.22 -19.58
C GLU A 69 15.05 -2.28 -18.92
N LEU A 70 14.69 -1.19 -19.60
CA LEU A 70 13.68 -0.25 -19.11
C LEU A 70 12.34 -0.94 -18.88
N GLN A 71 11.90 -1.80 -19.80
CA GLN A 71 10.65 -2.55 -19.66
C GLN A 71 10.69 -3.51 -18.45
N ASN A 72 11.81 -4.22 -18.26
CA ASN A 72 11.99 -5.09 -17.09
C ASN A 72 11.89 -4.31 -15.78
N HIS A 73 12.51 -3.13 -15.70
CA HIS A 73 12.42 -2.25 -14.54
C HIS A 73 11.01 -1.67 -14.35
N ALA A 74 10.33 -1.26 -15.43
CA ALA A 74 8.96 -0.76 -15.35
C ALA A 74 7.99 -1.80 -14.75
N LEU A 75 8.11 -3.07 -15.17
CA LEU A 75 7.32 -4.17 -14.61
C LEU A 75 7.63 -4.43 -13.13
N GLN A 76 8.90 -4.32 -12.72
CA GLN A 76 9.29 -4.44 -11.32
C GLN A 76 8.72 -3.29 -10.48
N VAL A 77 8.77 -2.06 -10.98
CA VAL A 77 8.17 -0.88 -10.32
C VAL A 77 6.66 -1.08 -10.15
N GLU A 78 5.95 -1.50 -11.20
CA GLU A 78 4.51 -1.75 -11.12
C GLU A 78 4.16 -2.84 -10.10
N ARG A 79 4.93 -3.93 -10.09
CA ARG A 79 4.75 -5.02 -9.11
C ARG A 79 4.97 -4.54 -7.68
N LEU A 80 6.04 -3.80 -7.43
CA LEU A 80 6.33 -3.26 -6.09
C LEU A 80 5.27 -2.23 -5.68
N ASP A 81 4.85 -1.34 -6.59
CA ASP A 81 3.83 -0.33 -6.33
C ASP A 81 2.50 -0.97 -5.94
N LYS A 82 2.11 -2.05 -6.63
CA LYS A 82 0.93 -2.83 -6.27
C LYS A 82 1.06 -3.49 -4.88
N GLN A 83 2.23 -4.03 -4.54
CA GLN A 83 2.47 -4.63 -3.23
C GLN A 83 2.40 -3.58 -2.11
N VAL A 84 3.04 -2.43 -2.28
CA VAL A 84 2.97 -1.30 -1.35
C VAL A 84 1.52 -0.87 -1.16
N LYS A 85 0.79 -0.58 -2.24
CA LYS A 85 -0.62 -0.16 -2.17
C LYS A 85 -1.52 -1.18 -1.47
N GLN A 86 -1.30 -2.47 -1.70
CA GLN A 86 -2.05 -3.52 -0.99
C GLN A 86 -1.78 -3.48 0.52
N ARG A 87 -0.51 -3.36 0.93
CA ARG A 87 -0.16 -3.29 2.35
C ARG A 87 -0.60 -1.98 3.02
N GLU A 88 -0.56 -0.87 2.30
CA GLU A 88 -1.11 0.40 2.75
C GLU A 88 -2.63 0.35 2.91
N ALA A 89 -3.34 -0.31 2.00
CA ALA A 89 -4.78 -0.52 2.13
C ALA A 89 -5.11 -1.38 3.37
N ASP A 90 -4.38 -2.48 3.58
CA ASP A 90 -4.53 -3.31 4.79
C ASP A 90 -4.25 -2.50 6.07
N ARG A 91 -3.22 -1.65 6.03
CA ARG A 91 -2.88 -0.74 7.13
C ARG A 91 -4.03 0.24 7.40
N GLN A 92 -4.60 0.86 6.37
CA GLN A 92 -5.74 1.78 6.50
C GLN A 92 -6.97 1.08 7.10
N VAL A 93 -7.28 -0.14 6.65
CA VAL A 93 -8.38 -0.93 7.24
C VAL A 93 -8.16 -1.11 8.75
N LEU A 94 -6.95 -1.52 9.17
CA LEU A 94 -6.63 -1.67 10.59
C LEU A 94 -6.66 -0.35 11.37
N GLU A 95 -6.29 0.78 10.75
CA GLU A 95 -6.40 2.10 11.37
C GLU A 95 -7.85 2.52 11.55
N THR A 96 -8.71 2.30 10.55
CA THR A 96 -10.15 2.58 10.69
C THR A 96 -10.80 1.72 11.77
N ASP A 97 -10.43 0.44 11.88
CA ASP A 97 -10.91 -0.43 12.95
C ASP A 97 -10.43 0.02 14.33
N ARG A 98 -9.17 0.45 14.43
CA ARG A 98 -8.61 1.04 15.66
C ARG A 98 -9.38 2.28 16.06
N ASP A 99 -9.69 3.15 15.10
CA ASP A 99 -10.33 4.44 15.38
C ASP A 99 -11.82 4.27 15.72
N LYS A 100 -12.53 3.35 15.05
CA LYS A 100 -13.87 2.91 15.47
C LYS A 100 -13.88 2.35 16.90
N LEU A 101 -12.88 1.54 17.25
CA LEU A 101 -12.73 1.01 18.61
C LEU A 101 -12.42 2.11 19.65
N ARG A 102 -11.60 3.10 19.28
CA ARG A 102 -11.32 4.27 20.12
C ARG A 102 -12.57 5.12 20.33
N GLU A 103 -13.37 5.35 19.29
CA GLU A 103 -14.63 6.09 19.39
C GLU A 103 -15.64 5.35 20.29
N ARG A 104 -15.73 4.02 20.16
CA ARG A 104 -16.54 3.21 21.10
C ARG A 104 -16.03 3.30 22.53
N ARG A 105 -14.70 3.35 22.72
CA ARG A 105 -14.07 3.50 24.04
C ARG A 105 -14.36 4.87 24.66
N THR A 106 -14.36 5.94 23.86
CA THR A 106 -14.66 7.30 24.37
C THR A 106 -16.15 7.46 24.68
N LYS A 107 -17.05 6.90 23.87
CA LYS A 107 -18.50 6.87 24.16
C LYS A 107 -18.85 6.06 25.41
N ALA A 108 -18.09 5.00 25.70
CA ALA A 108 -18.27 4.18 26.90
C ALA A 108 -17.46 4.70 28.11
N ALA A 109 -17.01 5.96 28.11
CA ALA A 109 -16.30 6.52 29.25
C ALA A 109 -17.27 6.75 30.42
N PRO A 110 -17.04 6.15 31.60
CA PRO A 110 -17.88 6.42 32.77
C PRO A 110 -17.61 7.83 33.31
N ASP A 111 -18.67 8.55 33.68
CA ASP A 111 -18.58 9.87 34.31
C ASP A 111 -17.97 9.81 35.72
N TYR A 112 -18.05 8.64 36.36
CA TYR A 112 -17.51 8.40 37.70
C TYR A 112 -16.22 7.58 37.67
N SER A 113 -15.31 7.87 38.60
CA SER A 113 -14.10 7.07 38.82
C SER A 113 -14.45 5.62 39.19
N LEU A 114 -13.61 4.67 38.77
CA LEU A 114 -13.75 3.25 39.16
C LEU A 114 -13.80 3.07 40.68
N LEU A 115 -13.01 3.87 41.43
CA LEU A 115 -13.02 3.82 42.88
C LEU A 115 -14.39 4.24 43.45
N ALA A 116 -15.01 5.26 42.85
CA ALA A 116 -16.38 5.65 43.22
C ALA A 116 -17.37 4.53 42.90
N GLY A 117 -17.28 3.91 41.72
CA GLY A 117 -18.12 2.77 41.34
C GLY A 117 -17.97 1.57 42.30
N LEU A 118 -16.74 1.28 42.75
CA LEU A 118 -16.47 0.20 43.71
C LEU A 118 -16.99 0.53 45.12
N LEU A 119 -16.83 1.77 45.58
CA LEU A 119 -17.41 2.21 46.86
C LEU A 119 -18.94 2.15 46.82
N PHE A 120 -19.58 2.57 45.72
CA PHE A 120 -21.03 2.43 45.54
C PHE A 120 -21.48 0.97 45.42
N LEU A 121 -20.65 0.08 44.86
CA LEU A 121 -20.94 -1.36 44.84
C LEU A 121 -20.95 -1.92 46.26
N VAL A 122 -19.91 -1.64 47.05
CA VAL A 122 -19.81 -2.09 48.45
C VAL A 122 -20.96 -1.50 49.27
N ALA A 123 -21.24 -0.21 49.13
CA ALA A 123 -22.37 0.44 49.79
C ALA A 123 -23.70 -0.22 49.38
N GLY A 124 -23.92 -0.49 48.09
CA GLY A 124 -25.12 -1.14 47.58
C GLY A 124 -25.31 -2.56 48.13
N ILE A 125 -24.23 -3.34 48.24
CA ILE A 125 -24.25 -4.67 48.87
C ILE A 125 -24.54 -4.56 50.37
N SER A 126 -23.94 -3.60 51.07
CA SER A 126 -24.23 -3.34 52.49
C SER A 126 -25.67 -2.89 52.73
N PHE A 127 -26.23 -2.07 51.83
CA PHE A 127 -27.64 -1.70 51.86
C PHE A 127 -28.55 -2.93 51.58
N LEU A 128 -28.23 -3.76 50.60
CA LEU A 128 -29.03 -4.97 50.37
C LEU A 128 -28.99 -5.92 51.60
N ALA A 129 -27.82 -6.10 52.20
CA ALA A 129 -27.67 -6.95 53.39
C ALA A 129 -28.42 -6.40 54.60
N GLY A 130 -28.37 -5.08 54.83
CA GLY A 130 -29.12 -4.46 55.92
C GLY A 130 -30.64 -4.47 55.68
N ASP A 131 -31.11 -4.31 54.44
CA ASP A 131 -32.53 -4.44 54.10
C ASP A 131 -33.04 -5.85 54.44
N LEU A 132 -32.21 -6.85 54.14
CA LEU A 132 -32.52 -8.26 54.40
C LEU A 132 -32.59 -8.56 55.89
N ILE A 133 -31.62 -8.10 56.69
CA ILE A 133 -31.61 -8.29 58.15
C ILE A 133 -32.81 -7.60 58.79
N ILE A 134 -33.07 -6.34 58.42
CA ILE A 134 -34.19 -5.55 58.94
C ILE A 134 -35.53 -6.20 58.53
N SER A 135 -35.68 -6.59 57.27
CA SER A 135 -36.89 -7.27 56.78
C SER A 135 -37.11 -8.61 57.45
N HIS A 136 -36.05 -9.38 57.71
CA HIS A 136 -36.15 -10.65 58.43
C HIS A 136 -36.62 -10.44 59.88
N GLU A 137 -36.05 -9.46 60.59
CA GLU A 137 -36.50 -9.11 61.95
C GLU A 137 -37.97 -8.67 61.95
N ILE A 138 -38.37 -7.79 61.02
CA ILE A 138 -39.75 -7.30 60.93
C ILE A 138 -40.74 -8.44 60.63
N VAL A 139 -40.42 -9.34 59.70
CA VAL A 139 -41.30 -10.45 59.32
C VAL A 139 -41.43 -11.47 60.47
N ALA A 140 -40.34 -11.76 61.17
CA ALA A 140 -40.35 -12.66 62.32
C ALA A 140 -41.18 -12.09 63.49
N TYR A 141 -41.08 -10.78 63.76
CA TYR A 141 -41.82 -10.12 64.85
C TYR A 141 -43.28 -9.80 64.50
N ALA A 142 -43.58 -9.31 63.28
CA ALA A 142 -44.90 -8.79 62.91
C ALA A 142 -45.87 -9.86 62.38
N LEU A 143 -45.38 -10.90 61.70
CA LEU A 143 -46.23 -11.96 61.14
C LEU A 143 -46.28 -13.22 62.03
N ASN A 144 -45.57 -13.23 63.17
CA ASN A 144 -45.49 -14.34 64.12
C ASN A 144 -45.26 -15.71 63.44
N ILE A 145 -44.46 -15.71 62.36
CA ILE A 145 -44.12 -16.93 61.62
C ILE A 145 -43.03 -17.66 62.42
N ARG A 146 -43.39 -18.81 63.00
CA ARG A 146 -42.51 -19.62 63.86
C ARG A 146 -41.33 -20.27 63.10
N ASN A 147 -41.38 -20.35 61.77
CA ASN A 147 -40.36 -20.99 60.94
C ASN A 147 -39.35 -19.96 60.40
N PRO A 148 -38.05 -20.06 60.77
CA PRO A 148 -37.04 -19.10 60.33
C PRO A 148 -36.80 -19.13 58.81
N ASN A 149 -36.88 -20.31 58.18
CA ASN A 149 -36.63 -20.44 56.73
C ASN A 149 -37.70 -19.75 55.88
N GLU A 150 -38.95 -19.69 56.36
CA GLU A 150 -40.07 -19.04 55.67
C GLU A 150 -39.98 -17.51 55.79
N ALA A 151 -39.56 -17.01 56.96
CA ALA A 151 -39.27 -15.60 57.18
C ALA A 151 -38.12 -15.09 56.29
N TRP A 152 -37.04 -15.89 56.13
CA TRP A 152 -35.95 -15.58 55.20
C TRP A 152 -36.41 -15.55 53.74
N ALA A 153 -37.25 -16.49 53.32
CA ALA A 153 -37.77 -16.51 51.94
C ALA A 153 -38.65 -15.29 51.64
N PHE A 154 -39.49 -14.88 52.58
CA PHE A 154 -40.34 -13.70 52.43
C PHE A 154 -39.54 -12.38 52.46
N ALA A 155 -38.54 -12.27 53.34
CA ALA A 155 -37.62 -11.12 53.38
C ALA A 155 -36.82 -10.97 52.08
N VAL A 156 -36.35 -12.07 51.49
CA VAL A 156 -35.70 -12.08 50.17
C VAL A 156 -36.69 -11.65 49.06
N GLY A 157 -37.96 -12.08 49.14
CA GLY A 157 -39.02 -11.68 48.22
C GLY A 157 -39.29 -10.17 48.24
N LEU A 158 -39.35 -9.56 49.44
CA LEU A 158 -39.49 -8.11 49.61
C LEU A 158 -38.25 -7.35 49.12
N ALA A 159 -37.04 -7.81 49.46
CA ALA A 159 -35.80 -7.22 48.98
C ALA A 159 -35.70 -7.26 47.44
N MET A 160 -36.25 -8.27 46.77
CA MET A 160 -36.31 -8.37 45.31
C MET A 160 -37.26 -7.34 44.65
N VAL A 161 -38.24 -6.79 45.39
CA VAL A 161 -39.10 -5.70 44.88
C VAL A 161 -38.26 -4.44 44.61
N SER A 162 -37.22 -4.19 45.43
CA SER A 162 -36.28 -3.08 45.22
C SER A 162 -35.50 -3.21 43.89
N ILE A 163 -35.14 -4.45 43.53
CA ILE A 163 -34.45 -4.78 42.29
C ILE A 163 -35.37 -4.57 41.09
N LEU A 164 -36.68 -4.82 41.25
CA LEU A 164 -37.70 -4.59 40.22
C LEU A 164 -38.03 -3.11 39.99
N LEU A 165 -37.89 -2.28 41.03
CA LEU A 165 -38.18 -0.85 40.96
C LEU A 165 -37.17 -0.10 40.07
N LYS A 166 -35.93 -0.58 39.97
CA LYS A 166 -34.88 0.03 39.13
C LYS A 166 -35.17 -0.08 37.62
N PRO A 167 -35.49 -1.25 37.03
CA PRO A 167 -35.96 -1.35 35.65
C PRO A 167 -37.20 -0.47 35.37
N ALA A 168 -38.09 -0.32 36.35
CA ALA A 168 -39.25 0.57 36.22
C ALA A 168 -38.81 2.05 36.18
N TYR A 169 -37.89 2.47 37.05
CA TYR A 169 -37.29 3.81 37.02
C TYR A 169 -36.54 4.09 35.71
N ASP A 170 -35.64 3.19 35.31
CA ASP A 170 -34.80 3.33 34.11
C ASP A 170 -35.68 3.46 32.85
N ARG A 171 -36.80 2.71 32.80
CA ARG A 171 -37.70 2.70 31.64
C ARG A 171 -38.69 3.86 31.62
N LEU A 172 -39.18 4.30 32.79
CA LEU A 172 -40.29 5.25 32.89
C LEU A 172 -39.82 6.70 33.09
N ILE A 173 -38.62 6.90 33.64
CA ILE A 173 -38.07 8.22 33.98
C ILE A 173 -36.73 8.49 33.28
N GLU A 174 -35.80 7.54 33.26
CA GLU A 174 -34.43 7.79 32.75
C GLU A 174 -34.35 7.79 31.21
N LYS A 175 -34.87 6.77 30.53
CA LYS A 175 -34.92 6.71 29.05
C LYS A 175 -35.54 7.95 28.39
N PRO A 176 -36.75 8.42 28.79
CA PRO A 176 -37.32 9.62 28.18
C PRO A 176 -36.52 10.90 28.46
N TYR A 177 -35.73 10.96 29.53
CA TYR A 177 -34.82 12.08 29.80
C TYR A 177 -33.56 12.03 28.92
N GLN A 178 -32.99 10.84 28.70
CA GLN A 178 -31.82 10.65 27.82
C GLN A 178 -32.14 10.92 26.34
N GLU A 179 -33.37 10.62 25.89
CA GLU A 179 -33.80 10.84 24.50
C GLU A 179 -34.13 12.30 24.19
N ASN A 180 -34.68 13.06 25.16
CA ASN A 180 -35.07 14.47 24.97
C ASN A 180 -34.84 15.31 26.25
N PRO A 181 -33.60 15.74 26.51
CA PRO A 181 -33.23 16.40 27.77
C PRO A 181 -33.97 17.72 28.00
N GLU A 182 -34.22 18.52 26.96
CA GLU A 182 -34.85 19.84 27.11
C GLU A 182 -36.35 19.78 27.49
N LYS A 183 -37.08 18.78 26.99
CA LYS A 183 -38.53 18.65 27.24
C LYS A 183 -38.83 18.03 28.61
N ASN A 184 -37.98 17.12 29.06
CA ASN A 184 -38.23 16.31 30.26
C ASN A 184 -37.43 16.75 31.50
N HIS A 185 -36.63 17.83 31.39
CA HIS A 185 -35.86 18.38 32.50
C HIS A 185 -36.73 18.71 33.73
N LYS A 186 -37.87 19.39 33.53
CA LYS A 186 -38.77 19.81 34.63
C LYS A 186 -39.41 18.62 35.35
N THR A 187 -39.75 17.55 34.62
CA THR A 187 -40.34 16.34 35.21
C THR A 187 -39.31 15.58 36.03
N TYR A 188 -38.07 15.50 35.52
CA TYR A 188 -36.94 14.89 36.21
C TYR A 188 -36.53 15.67 37.48
N GLU A 189 -36.51 17.00 37.41
CA GLU A 189 -36.22 17.88 38.55
C GLU A 189 -37.31 17.78 39.63
N ARG A 190 -38.59 17.81 39.25
CA ARG A 190 -39.71 17.60 40.19
C ARG A 190 -39.66 16.23 40.85
N PHE A 191 -39.30 15.20 40.11
CA PHE A 191 -39.11 13.86 40.67
C PHE A 191 -37.98 13.83 41.71
N LYS A 192 -36.83 14.47 41.43
CA LYS A 192 -35.72 14.60 42.40
C LYS A 192 -36.14 15.35 43.67
N ILE A 193 -36.85 16.46 43.53
CA ILE A 193 -37.33 17.26 44.67
C ILE A 193 -38.34 16.43 45.49
N ALA A 194 -39.28 15.75 44.83
CA ALA A 194 -40.24 14.89 45.52
C ALA A 194 -39.55 13.73 46.26
N LEU A 195 -38.57 13.08 45.64
CA LEU A 195 -37.77 12.03 46.29
C LEU A 195 -36.96 12.57 47.47
N ALA A 196 -36.38 13.76 47.35
CA ALA A 196 -35.63 14.40 48.41
C ALA A 196 -36.53 14.76 49.61
N ILE A 197 -37.69 15.38 49.36
CA ILE A 197 -38.68 15.68 50.40
C ILE A 197 -39.17 14.39 51.06
N PHE A 198 -39.49 13.37 50.26
CA PHE A 198 -39.87 12.06 50.77
C PHE A 198 -38.77 11.48 51.66
N SER A 199 -37.51 11.49 51.22
CA SER A 199 -36.37 11.01 52.01
C SER A 199 -36.14 11.78 53.31
N VAL A 200 -36.39 13.09 53.34
CA VAL A 200 -36.27 13.89 54.57
C VAL A 200 -37.40 13.55 55.54
N LEU A 201 -38.64 13.42 55.04
CA LEU A 201 -39.79 13.03 55.84
C LEU A 201 -39.59 11.63 56.44
N THR A 202 -39.13 10.69 55.64
CA THR A 202 -38.88 9.32 56.10
C THR A 202 -37.75 9.25 57.12
N LEU A 203 -36.66 10.02 56.96
CA LEU A 203 -35.58 10.14 57.95
C LEU A 203 -36.07 10.77 59.27
N ALA A 204 -36.95 11.76 59.20
CA ALA A 204 -37.54 12.39 60.39
C ALA A 204 -38.42 11.40 61.17
N VAL A 205 -39.25 10.62 60.45
CA VAL A 205 -40.09 9.55 61.04
C VAL A 205 -39.22 8.46 61.66
N LEU A 206 -38.19 8.00 60.96
CA LEU A 206 -37.22 7.02 61.48
C LEU A 206 -36.48 7.52 62.72
N GLY A 207 -36.04 8.78 62.72
CA GLY A 207 -35.35 9.41 63.85
C GLY A 207 -36.25 9.47 65.08
N TRP A 208 -37.53 9.80 64.89
CA TRP A 208 -38.54 9.80 65.94
C TRP A 208 -38.77 8.40 66.54
N PHE A 209 -38.99 7.38 65.69
CA PHE A 209 -39.22 6.01 66.18
C PHE A 209 -37.98 5.38 66.80
N ARG A 210 -36.78 5.67 66.30
CA ARG A 210 -35.54 5.21 66.94
C ARG A 210 -35.37 5.83 68.33
N TYR A 211 -35.74 7.10 68.48
CA TYR A 211 -35.75 7.75 69.79
C TYR A 211 -36.77 7.10 70.74
N GLU A 212 -37.96 6.75 70.24
CA GLU A 212 -39.02 6.13 71.03
C GLU A 212 -38.71 4.67 71.43
N ALA A 213 -38.10 3.90 70.53
CA ALA A 213 -37.57 2.56 70.81
C ALA A 213 -36.42 2.60 71.84
N TYR A 214 -35.49 3.55 71.70
CA TYR A 214 -34.41 3.72 72.67
C TYR A 214 -34.93 4.13 74.06
N ARG A 215 -35.95 4.99 74.11
CA ARG A 215 -36.61 5.40 75.36
C ARG A 215 -37.29 4.21 76.05
N THR A 216 -37.97 3.36 75.30
CA THR A 216 -38.66 2.17 75.84
C THR A 216 -37.69 1.08 76.30
N ASP A 217 -36.58 0.86 75.59
CA ASP A 217 -35.51 -0.04 76.05
C ASP A 217 -34.78 0.50 77.27
N GLN A 218 -34.54 1.81 77.35
CA GLN A 218 -34.02 2.42 78.57
C GLN A 218 -34.97 2.22 79.75
N LEU A 219 -36.28 2.40 79.57
CA LEU A 219 -37.29 2.15 80.60
C LEU A 219 -37.29 0.67 81.04
N LYS A 220 -37.26 -0.28 80.09
CA LYS A 220 -37.15 -1.72 80.40
C LYS A 220 -35.86 -2.03 81.18
N SER A 221 -34.73 -1.46 80.78
CA SER A 221 -33.44 -1.68 81.46
C SER A 221 -33.40 -1.04 82.86
N ALA A 222 -34.04 0.12 83.04
CA ALA A 222 -34.14 0.81 84.32
C ALA A 222 -35.05 0.05 85.29
N ILE A 223 -36.16 -0.50 84.80
CA ILE A 223 -37.06 -1.37 85.57
C ILE A 223 -36.36 -2.67 85.94
N ASN A 224 -35.63 -3.30 85.02
CA ASN A 224 -34.92 -4.55 85.34
C ASN A 224 -33.77 -4.32 86.33
N LYS A 225 -33.13 -3.14 86.29
CA LYS A 225 -32.15 -2.70 87.29
C LYS A 225 -32.80 -2.39 88.64
N SER A 226 -33.96 -1.73 88.68
CA SER A 226 -34.68 -1.45 89.93
C SER A 226 -35.20 -2.73 90.58
N VAL A 227 -35.69 -3.69 89.78
CA VAL A 227 -36.07 -5.04 90.25
C VAL A 227 -34.86 -5.77 90.85
N ARG A 228 -33.70 -5.77 90.18
CA ARG A 228 -32.46 -6.36 90.75
C ARG A 228 -31.98 -5.63 92.01
N GLN A 229 -32.11 -4.32 92.07
CA GLN A 229 -31.68 -3.53 93.22
C GLN A 229 -32.62 -3.71 94.43
N LEU A 230 -33.92 -3.91 94.18
CA LEU A 230 -34.90 -4.30 95.20
C LEU A 230 -34.68 -5.73 95.70
N GLN A 231 -34.26 -6.65 94.83
CA GLN A 231 -33.84 -8.00 95.23
C GLN A 231 -32.56 -7.98 96.09
N LEU A 232 -31.60 -7.09 95.79
CA LEU A 232 -30.34 -6.96 96.53
C LEU A 232 -30.45 -6.20 97.85
N ASN A 233 -31.45 -5.33 98.02
CA ASN A 233 -31.75 -4.66 99.29
C ASN A 233 -32.51 -5.55 100.30
N THR A 234 -32.76 -6.82 99.95
CA THR A 234 -33.34 -7.81 100.86
C THR A 234 -32.19 -8.64 101.46
N ASP A 235 -32.09 -8.65 102.80
CA ASP A 235 -30.97 -9.18 103.60
C ASP A 235 -30.35 -10.51 103.10
N PRO A 236 -29.01 -10.66 103.09
CA PRO A 236 -28.33 -11.81 102.48
C PRO A 236 -28.30 -13.09 103.35
N THR A 237 -29.07 -13.19 104.44
CA THR A 237 -28.99 -14.33 105.39
C THR A 237 -30.26 -15.14 105.56
N ALA A 238 -31.28 -15.00 104.70
CA ALA A 238 -32.50 -15.81 104.78
C ALA A 238 -32.66 -16.73 103.55
N ALA A 239 -32.49 -18.03 103.77
CA ALA A 239 -32.53 -19.07 102.73
C ALA A 239 -33.95 -19.39 102.18
N THR A 240 -34.98 -18.65 102.55
CA THR A 240 -36.33 -18.76 101.99
C THR A 240 -37.09 -17.47 102.29
N GLN A 241 -37.25 -16.59 101.30
CA GLN A 241 -38.10 -15.42 101.43
C GLN A 241 -39.10 -15.36 100.29
N THR A 242 -40.36 -15.56 100.66
CA THR A 242 -41.52 -15.20 99.84
C THR A 242 -41.63 -13.67 99.82
N LEU A 243 -41.53 -13.09 98.63
CA LEU A 243 -41.74 -11.67 98.37
C LEU A 243 -43.07 -11.20 98.99
N SER A 244 -43.08 -9.99 99.58
CA SER A 244 -44.31 -9.45 100.16
C SER A 244 -45.39 -9.24 99.07
N PRO A 245 -46.67 -9.54 99.33
CA PRO A 245 -47.73 -9.50 98.31
C PRO A 245 -47.99 -8.09 97.77
N ALA A 246 -47.70 -7.04 98.54
CA ALA A 246 -47.83 -5.65 98.10
C ALA A 246 -46.75 -5.26 97.06
N THR A 247 -45.51 -5.76 97.24
CA THR A 247 -44.43 -5.54 96.27
C THR A 247 -44.61 -6.36 95.00
N LEU A 248 -45.16 -7.57 95.11
CA LEU A 248 -45.53 -8.39 93.93
C LEU A 248 -46.61 -7.69 93.10
N ASN A 249 -47.66 -7.16 93.72
CA ASN A 249 -48.71 -6.44 93.00
C ASN A 249 -48.22 -5.14 92.33
N GLN A 250 -47.26 -4.42 92.93
CA GLN A 250 -46.65 -3.24 92.30
C GLN A 250 -45.76 -3.62 91.11
N ILE A 251 -44.96 -4.68 91.26
CA ILE A 251 -44.13 -5.23 90.17
C ILE A 251 -45.01 -5.73 89.03
N GLU A 252 -46.09 -6.46 89.34
CA GLU A 252 -47.03 -7.01 88.37
C GLU A 252 -47.83 -5.90 87.68
N LYS A 253 -48.20 -4.82 88.39
CA LYS A 253 -48.86 -3.65 87.78
C LYS A 253 -47.93 -2.87 86.84
N GLN A 254 -46.66 -2.66 87.21
CA GLN A 254 -45.68 -1.99 86.35
C GLN A 254 -45.26 -2.88 85.16
N LEU A 255 -45.19 -4.20 85.34
CA LEU A 255 -45.00 -5.16 84.25
C LEU A 255 -46.18 -5.16 83.29
N ASN A 256 -47.41 -5.13 83.79
CA ASN A 256 -48.61 -5.06 82.96
C ASN A 256 -48.71 -3.73 82.21
N GLU A 257 -48.44 -2.57 82.84
CA GLU A 257 -48.37 -1.27 82.13
C GLU A 257 -47.27 -1.26 81.06
N SER A 258 -46.12 -1.88 81.31
CA SER A 258 -45.05 -2.02 80.32
C SER A 258 -45.42 -2.98 79.18
N SER A 259 -46.14 -4.07 79.49
CA SER A 259 -46.62 -5.06 78.53
C SER A 259 -47.71 -4.47 77.65
N GLU A 260 -48.61 -3.68 78.23
CA GLU A 260 -49.69 -2.97 77.54
C GLU A 260 -49.14 -1.85 76.64
N LEU A 261 -48.13 -1.08 77.09
CA LEU A 261 -47.42 -0.13 76.21
C LEU A 261 -46.66 -0.83 75.08
N ASN A 262 -46.02 -1.97 75.35
CA ASN A 262 -45.29 -2.73 74.35
C ASN A 262 -46.24 -3.35 73.32
N LEU A 263 -47.42 -3.82 73.74
CA LEU A 263 -48.47 -4.34 72.88
C LEU A 263 -49.15 -3.21 72.09
N ALA A 264 -49.33 -2.02 72.68
CA ALA A 264 -49.84 -0.83 72.01
C ALA A 264 -48.85 -0.22 71.00
N LEU A 265 -47.54 -0.27 71.27
CA LEU A 265 -46.52 0.17 70.30
C LEU A 265 -46.33 -0.84 69.16
N VAL A 266 -46.31 -2.14 69.46
CA VAL A 266 -46.14 -3.19 68.45
C VAL A 266 -47.37 -3.32 67.56
N ASN A 267 -48.57 -3.10 68.10
CA ASN A 267 -49.82 -3.07 67.33
C ASN A 267 -50.20 -1.65 66.83
N SER A 268 -49.36 -0.63 67.06
CA SER A 268 -49.62 0.70 66.53
C SER A 268 -49.48 0.67 65.01
N PRO A 269 -50.52 1.05 64.23
CA PRO A 269 -50.43 1.15 62.78
C PRO A 269 -49.27 2.03 62.29
N TRP A 270 -48.83 2.98 63.13
CA TRP A 270 -47.72 3.88 62.83
C TRP A 270 -46.34 3.23 62.95
N ALA A 271 -46.16 2.26 63.85
CA ALA A 271 -44.91 1.51 63.97
C ALA A 271 -44.71 0.61 62.74
N LEU A 272 -45.74 -0.15 62.35
CA LEU A 272 -45.74 -0.94 61.11
C LEU A 272 -45.47 -0.06 59.88
N LEU A 273 -46.08 1.13 59.80
CA LEU A 273 -45.86 2.06 58.71
C LEU A 273 -44.41 2.57 58.68
N SER A 274 -43.81 2.92 59.82
CA SER A 274 -42.39 3.32 59.89
C SER A 274 -41.44 2.20 59.51
N PHE A 275 -41.76 0.96 59.86
CA PHE A 275 -40.94 -0.20 59.49
C PHE A 275 -40.99 -0.49 57.99
N VAL A 276 -42.18 -0.45 57.39
CA VAL A 276 -42.35 -0.57 55.94
C VAL A 276 -41.65 0.59 55.22
N LEU A 277 -41.76 1.81 55.74
CA LEU A 277 -41.11 3.00 55.18
C LEU A 277 -39.58 2.92 55.26
N SER A 278 -39.03 2.34 56.34
CA SER A 278 -37.60 2.07 56.49
C SER A 278 -37.09 1.05 55.48
N GLY A 279 -37.82 -0.05 55.28
CA GLY A 279 -37.47 -1.05 54.26
C GLY A 279 -37.48 -0.43 52.86
N ILE A 280 -38.51 0.35 52.52
CA ILE A 280 -38.60 1.06 51.22
C ILE A 280 -37.41 2.02 51.03
N LEU A 281 -36.98 2.75 52.07
CA LEU A 281 -35.82 3.62 51.97
C LEU A 281 -34.52 2.86 51.76
N PHE A 282 -34.31 1.77 52.49
CA PHE A 282 -33.09 0.97 52.40
C PHE A 282 -32.99 0.29 51.03
N ALA A 283 -34.11 -0.21 50.53
CA ALA A 283 -34.32 -0.66 49.15
C ALA A 283 -33.99 0.42 48.11
N LEU A 284 -34.52 1.64 48.26
CA LEU A 284 -34.24 2.75 47.35
C LEU A 284 -32.76 3.17 47.38
N ALA A 285 -32.15 3.26 48.57
CA ALA A 285 -30.73 3.58 48.72
C ALA A 285 -29.82 2.51 48.07
N GLY A 286 -30.14 1.23 48.29
CA GLY A 286 -29.45 0.11 47.64
C GLY A 286 -29.61 0.14 46.12
N ALA A 287 -30.81 0.40 45.62
CA ALA A 287 -31.10 0.50 44.19
C ALA A 287 -30.35 1.66 43.51
N VAL A 288 -30.23 2.82 44.17
CA VAL A 288 -29.44 3.96 43.66
C VAL A 288 -27.95 3.67 43.68
N CYS A 289 -27.43 3.05 44.74
CA CYS A 289 -26.00 2.69 44.84
C CYS A 289 -25.60 1.66 43.78
N LEU A 290 -26.39 0.58 43.61
CA LEU A 290 -26.21 -0.39 42.52
C LEU A 290 -26.53 0.21 41.15
N GLY A 291 -27.43 1.21 41.12
CA GLY A 291 -27.70 2.20 40.08
C GLY A 291 -26.43 2.68 39.39
N ILE A 292 -25.58 3.29 40.19
CA ILE A 292 -24.36 3.97 39.75
C ILE A 292 -23.21 2.96 39.60
N ALA A 293 -23.13 1.95 40.47
CA ALA A 293 -22.00 1.01 40.48
C ALA A 293 -21.93 0.11 39.23
N LEU A 294 -23.05 -0.46 38.79
CA LEU A 294 -23.06 -1.46 37.71
C LEU A 294 -22.67 -0.89 36.33
N PRO A 295 -23.19 0.28 35.89
CA PRO A 295 -22.75 0.91 34.65
C PRO A 295 -21.27 1.26 34.65
N VAL A 296 -20.75 1.81 35.76
CA VAL A 296 -19.32 2.16 35.90
C VAL A 296 -18.44 0.91 35.80
N LEU A 297 -18.83 -0.19 36.45
CA LEU A 297 -18.08 -1.43 36.44
C LEU A 297 -18.11 -2.10 35.04
N SER A 298 -19.27 -2.13 34.39
CA SER A 298 -19.43 -2.71 33.05
C SER A 298 -18.66 -1.91 31.98
N ALA A 299 -18.68 -0.57 32.06
CA ALA A 299 -17.89 0.31 31.21
C ALA A 299 -16.38 0.07 31.38
N PHE A 300 -15.92 -0.06 32.63
CA PHE A 300 -14.51 -0.36 32.89
C PHE A 300 -14.12 -1.76 32.43
N TRP A 301 -14.98 -2.76 32.64
CA TRP A 301 -14.78 -4.13 32.17
C TRP A 301 -14.63 -4.18 30.65
N PHE A 302 -15.53 -3.51 29.91
CA PHE A 302 -15.43 -3.38 28.47
C PHE A 302 -14.13 -2.70 28.03
N ARG A 303 -13.78 -1.58 28.67
CA ARG A 303 -12.58 -0.81 28.34
C ARG A 303 -11.30 -1.62 28.56
N TRP A 304 -11.16 -2.24 29.72
CA TRP A 304 -9.94 -2.96 30.09
C TRP A 304 -9.81 -4.30 29.35
N LEU A 305 -10.86 -5.12 29.36
CA LEU A 305 -10.79 -6.49 28.85
C LEU A 305 -10.96 -6.57 27.32
N GLN A 306 -11.82 -5.74 26.75
CA GLN A 306 -12.16 -5.83 25.31
C GLN A 306 -11.47 -4.76 24.48
N ALA A 307 -11.59 -3.49 24.86
CA ALA A 307 -11.11 -2.39 24.03
C ALA A 307 -9.57 -2.28 24.07
N ASP A 308 -8.97 -2.21 25.26
CA ASP A 308 -7.53 -1.94 25.40
C ASP A 308 -6.67 -3.10 24.85
N ILE A 309 -7.06 -4.36 25.10
CA ILE A 309 -6.37 -5.52 24.52
C ILE A 309 -6.47 -5.53 22.99
N LYS A 310 -7.64 -5.25 22.42
CA LYS A 310 -7.83 -5.21 20.96
C LYS A 310 -7.06 -4.05 20.33
N ILE A 311 -7.11 -2.85 20.90
CA ILE A 311 -6.35 -1.68 20.44
C ILE A 311 -4.85 -1.98 20.44
N TRP A 312 -4.34 -2.62 21.49
CA TRP A 312 -2.94 -3.00 21.57
C TRP A 312 -2.54 -4.04 20.52
N LYS A 313 -3.38 -5.06 20.29
CA LYS A 313 -3.15 -6.05 19.21
C LYS A 313 -3.16 -5.38 17.83
N LEU A 314 -4.09 -4.47 17.56
CA LEU A 314 -4.16 -3.71 16.31
C LEU A 314 -2.91 -2.83 16.13
N ARG A 315 -2.49 -2.11 17.18
CA ARG A 315 -1.26 -1.30 17.16
C ARG A 315 -0.03 -2.13 16.83
N ARG A 316 0.08 -3.35 17.37
CA ARG A 316 1.18 -4.28 17.06
C ARG A 316 1.14 -4.75 15.62
N ARG A 317 -0.05 -5.02 15.06
CA ARG A 317 -0.21 -5.41 13.65
C ARG A 317 0.15 -4.27 12.70
N ILE A 318 -0.33 -3.06 12.97
CA ILE A 318 0.03 -1.85 12.21
C ILE A 318 1.56 -1.66 12.21
N LYS A 319 2.20 -1.73 13.39
CA LYS A 319 3.66 -1.60 13.49
C LYS A 319 4.42 -2.70 12.74
N ARG A 320 3.85 -3.90 12.56
CA ARG A 320 4.45 -4.96 11.73
C ARG A 320 4.32 -4.63 10.25
N LEU A 321 3.15 -4.18 9.82
CA LEU A 321 2.94 -3.72 8.44
C LEU A 321 3.86 -2.54 8.11
N ASP A 322 4.01 -1.55 8.99
CA ASP A 322 4.92 -0.42 8.77
C ASP A 322 6.36 -0.91 8.52
N LYS A 323 6.83 -1.90 9.30
CA LYS A 323 8.15 -2.52 9.11
C LYS A 323 8.28 -3.32 7.82
N GLU A 324 7.17 -3.82 7.27
CA GLU A 324 7.16 -4.57 6.01
C GLU A 324 7.06 -3.62 4.81
N ILE A 325 6.39 -2.48 4.96
CA ILE A 325 6.22 -1.44 3.93
C ILE A 325 7.54 -0.68 3.72
N GLU A 326 8.22 -0.27 4.80
CA GLU A 326 9.46 0.52 4.72
C GLU A 326 10.53 -0.04 3.75
N PRO A 327 10.90 -1.35 3.77
CA PRO A 327 11.85 -1.89 2.81
C PRO A 327 11.29 -1.97 1.38
N LEU A 328 9.98 -2.17 1.22
CA LEU A 328 9.33 -2.21 -0.10
C LEU A 328 9.31 -0.82 -0.74
N ASP A 329 9.04 0.23 0.05
CA ASP A 329 9.08 1.62 -0.40
C ASP A 329 10.49 2.04 -0.78
N ALA A 330 11.49 1.65 0.02
CA ALA A 330 12.90 1.91 -0.30
C ALA A 330 13.30 1.23 -1.63
N GLN A 331 12.91 -0.04 -1.84
CA GLN A 331 13.14 -0.75 -3.09
C GLN A 331 12.41 -0.10 -4.27
N LEU A 332 11.16 0.31 -4.08
CA LEU A 332 10.37 0.98 -5.12
C LEU A 332 10.97 2.33 -5.50
N ALA A 333 11.43 3.13 -4.53
CA ALA A 333 12.13 4.38 -4.79
C ALA A 333 13.42 4.13 -5.59
N GLU A 334 14.23 3.15 -5.19
CA GLU A 334 15.43 2.76 -5.93
C GLU A 334 15.11 2.35 -7.37
N GLN A 335 14.10 1.49 -7.57
CA GLN A 335 13.72 1.05 -8.91
C GLN A 335 13.18 2.18 -9.78
N ARG A 336 12.43 3.13 -9.21
CA ARG A 336 11.99 4.35 -9.92
C ARG A 336 13.17 5.24 -10.32
N THR A 337 14.17 5.39 -9.46
CA THR A 337 15.38 6.15 -9.83
C THR A 337 16.14 5.47 -10.97
N ARG A 338 16.28 4.14 -10.93
CA ARG A 338 16.90 3.37 -12.03
C ARG A 338 16.10 3.47 -13.31
N GLN A 339 14.77 3.40 -13.24
CA GLN A 339 13.90 3.59 -14.41
C GLN A 339 14.12 4.97 -15.05
N ASN A 340 14.17 6.04 -14.24
CA ASN A 340 14.43 7.39 -14.74
C ASN A 340 15.82 7.52 -15.38
N VAL A 341 16.84 6.90 -14.79
CA VAL A 341 18.20 6.88 -15.36
C VAL A 341 18.22 6.13 -16.68
N LEU A 342 17.56 4.97 -16.78
CA LEU A 342 17.47 4.21 -18.03
C LEU A 342 16.69 4.97 -19.11
N GLN A 343 15.63 5.68 -18.73
CA GLN A 343 14.89 6.52 -19.65
C GLN A 343 15.77 7.67 -20.17
N HIS A 344 16.52 8.33 -19.28
CA HIS A 344 17.47 9.35 -19.69
C HIS A 344 18.58 8.80 -20.59
N ASN A 345 19.15 7.64 -20.27
CA ASN A 345 20.15 6.97 -21.11
C ASN A 345 19.60 6.65 -22.50
N LEU A 346 18.31 6.31 -22.59
CA LEU A 346 17.65 6.03 -23.86
C LEU A 346 17.46 7.30 -24.71
N ASP A 347 17.19 8.43 -24.06
CA ASP A 347 17.08 9.73 -24.72
C ASP A 347 18.43 10.25 -25.23
N LEU A 348 19.54 9.85 -24.58
CA LEU A 348 20.91 10.17 -25.02
C LEU A 348 21.39 9.34 -26.22
N LEU A 349 20.71 8.22 -26.55
CA LEU A 349 21.09 7.39 -27.69
C LEU A 349 20.78 8.12 -29.02
N PRO A 350 21.66 8.00 -30.03
CA PRO A 350 21.49 8.69 -31.30
C PRO A 350 20.15 8.36 -31.96
N ALA A 351 19.50 9.39 -32.50
CA ALA A 351 18.22 9.25 -33.18
C ALA A 351 18.38 8.36 -34.42
N LEU A 352 17.62 7.27 -34.47
CA LEU A 352 17.69 6.33 -35.60
C LEU A 352 17.27 7.01 -36.91
N ASP A 353 16.41 8.02 -36.85
CA ASP A 353 15.92 8.71 -38.04
C ASP A 353 16.98 9.64 -38.62
N GLU A 354 17.74 10.36 -37.79
CA GLU A 354 18.90 11.15 -38.22
C GLU A 354 19.98 10.27 -38.87
N LEU A 355 20.28 9.09 -38.28
CA LEU A 355 21.24 8.15 -38.87
C LEU A 355 20.76 7.56 -40.20
N LYS A 356 19.46 7.29 -40.35
CA LYS A 356 18.88 6.83 -41.63
C LYS A 356 18.93 7.91 -42.70
N GLU A 357 18.66 9.16 -42.32
CA GLU A 357 18.74 10.32 -43.21
C GLU A 357 20.18 10.52 -43.69
N ASN A 358 21.15 10.54 -42.78
CA ASN A 358 22.58 10.64 -43.12
C ASN A 358 23.01 9.53 -44.10
N ARG A 359 22.57 8.29 -43.86
CA ARG A 359 22.84 7.16 -44.78
C ARG A 359 22.21 7.39 -46.16
N GLN A 360 20.96 7.86 -46.21
CA GLN A 360 20.28 8.11 -47.49
C GLN A 360 20.97 9.22 -48.29
N THR A 361 21.37 10.30 -47.62
CA THR A 361 22.13 11.40 -48.24
C THR A 361 23.47 10.91 -48.77
N ALA A 362 24.24 10.14 -47.98
CA ALA A 362 25.51 9.58 -48.43
C ALA A 362 25.36 8.62 -49.63
N ILE A 363 24.28 7.84 -49.69
CA ILE A 363 23.97 6.97 -50.84
C ILE A 363 23.58 7.81 -52.07
N ALA A 364 22.81 8.89 -51.88
CA ALA A 364 22.44 9.80 -52.97
C ALA A 364 23.68 10.46 -53.58
N ASP A 365 24.55 11.04 -52.75
CA ASP A 365 25.83 11.62 -53.16
C ASP A 365 26.71 10.60 -53.90
N LEU A 366 26.78 9.36 -53.39
CA LEU A 366 27.56 8.29 -54.03
C LEU A 366 27.03 7.95 -55.42
N ASN A 367 25.71 7.93 -55.60
CA ASN A 367 25.09 7.66 -56.91
C ASN A 367 25.35 8.79 -57.91
N GLU A 368 25.33 10.04 -57.44
CA GLU A 368 25.68 11.21 -58.24
C GLU A 368 27.14 11.14 -58.71
N LEU A 369 28.09 10.91 -57.80
CA LEU A 369 29.51 10.76 -58.15
C LEU A 369 29.77 9.58 -59.09
N LEU A 370 29.04 8.48 -58.95
CA LEU A 370 29.13 7.34 -59.88
C LEU A 370 28.59 7.67 -61.27
N ALA A 371 27.59 8.54 -61.37
CA ALA A 371 27.09 9.04 -62.65
C ALA A 371 28.11 9.99 -63.30
N GLU A 372 28.69 10.91 -62.52
CA GLU A 372 29.76 11.81 -62.98
C GLU A 372 31.00 11.04 -63.45
N LEU A 373 31.39 9.98 -62.73
CA LEU A 373 32.52 9.14 -63.11
C LEU A 373 32.30 8.49 -64.48
N LYS A 374 31.08 8.06 -64.79
CA LYS A 374 30.74 7.49 -66.11
C LYS A 374 30.83 8.54 -67.22
N LEU A 375 30.40 9.77 -66.95
CA LEU A 375 30.53 10.89 -67.90
C LEU A 375 32.01 11.19 -68.15
N ALA A 376 32.80 11.38 -67.08
CA ALA A 376 34.24 11.61 -67.17
C ALA A 376 34.96 10.47 -67.94
N GLN A 377 34.63 9.20 -67.68
CA GLN A 377 35.20 8.08 -68.45
C GLN A 377 34.84 8.12 -69.94
N THR A 378 33.64 8.58 -70.27
CA THR A 378 33.19 8.72 -71.66
C THR A 378 33.94 9.86 -72.33
N ASP A 379 34.10 11.00 -71.66
CA ASP A 379 34.85 12.16 -72.16
C ASP A 379 36.34 11.85 -72.35
N SER A 380 36.94 11.11 -71.41
CA SER A 380 38.32 10.63 -71.53
C SER A 380 38.48 9.74 -72.76
N ARG A 381 37.52 8.83 -73.02
CA ARG A 381 37.53 7.95 -74.19
C ARG A 381 37.35 8.72 -75.49
N ILE A 382 36.45 9.70 -75.52
CA ILE A 382 36.24 10.57 -76.69
C ILE A 382 37.50 11.38 -76.96
N SER A 383 38.10 11.98 -75.93
CA SER A 383 39.33 12.77 -76.07
C SER A 383 40.51 11.92 -76.54
N ASN A 384 40.71 10.72 -75.98
CA ASN A 384 41.72 9.77 -76.46
C ASN A 384 41.50 9.36 -77.92
N PHE A 385 40.25 9.11 -78.31
CA PHE A 385 39.92 8.77 -79.69
C PHE A 385 40.21 9.94 -80.64
N ASN A 386 39.79 11.14 -80.27
CA ASN A 386 40.00 12.35 -81.06
C ASN A 386 41.50 12.71 -81.15
N ASP A 387 42.28 12.50 -80.10
CA ASP A 387 43.74 12.79 -80.08
C ASP A 387 44.46 11.82 -81.01
N GLY A 388 44.20 10.53 -80.90
CA GLY A 388 44.72 9.51 -81.81
C GLY A 388 44.27 9.71 -83.26
N TYR A 389 43.02 10.15 -83.48
CA TYR A 389 42.53 10.52 -84.81
C TYR A 389 43.27 11.74 -85.37
N GLY A 390 43.46 12.79 -84.56
CA GLY A 390 44.17 14.01 -84.93
C GLY A 390 45.64 13.77 -85.25
N GLN A 391 46.34 12.99 -84.43
CA GLN A 391 47.72 12.53 -84.73
C GLN A 391 47.78 11.74 -86.03
N GLY A 392 46.81 10.86 -86.28
CA GLY A 392 46.71 10.11 -87.53
C GLY A 392 46.45 11.00 -88.75
N GLU A 393 45.62 12.03 -88.61
CA GLU A 393 45.33 13.01 -89.66
C GLU A 393 46.55 13.90 -89.95
N ALA A 394 47.17 14.46 -88.91
CA ALA A 394 48.40 15.23 -89.00
C ALA A 394 49.51 14.44 -89.72
N THR A 395 49.76 13.21 -89.28
CA THR A 395 50.72 12.29 -89.90
C THR A 395 50.38 12.04 -91.37
N ARG A 396 49.10 11.88 -91.71
CA ARG A 396 48.65 11.72 -93.10
C ARG A 396 48.87 12.98 -93.94
N THR A 397 48.71 14.18 -93.38
CA THR A 397 48.92 15.44 -94.14
C THR A 397 50.38 15.77 -94.39
N VAL A 398 51.31 15.26 -93.56
CA VAL A 398 52.75 15.50 -93.69
C VAL A 398 53.45 14.47 -94.59
N LEU A 399 52.92 13.24 -94.66
CA LEU A 399 53.51 12.14 -95.43
C LEU A 399 53.13 12.14 -96.92
N ASN A 400 54.09 11.78 -97.77
CA ASN A 400 53.90 11.65 -99.22
C ASN A 400 53.09 10.36 -99.57
N ASP A 401 52.45 10.30 -100.75
CA ASP A 401 51.52 9.21 -101.11
C ASP A 401 52.11 7.78 -101.01
N ASP A 402 53.41 7.62 -101.26
CA ASP A 402 54.12 6.33 -101.15
C ASP A 402 54.43 5.95 -99.69
N GLU A 403 54.70 6.94 -98.83
CA GLU A 403 54.95 6.75 -97.40
C GLU A 403 53.65 6.42 -96.65
N GLN A 404 52.54 7.05 -97.06
CA GLN A 404 51.20 6.69 -96.55
C GLN A 404 50.82 5.24 -96.84
N ARG A 405 51.23 4.70 -98.01
CA ARG A 405 50.99 3.29 -98.37
C ARG A 405 51.83 2.33 -97.53
N GLN A 406 53.09 2.68 -97.23
CA GLN A 406 53.92 1.91 -96.31
C GLN A 406 53.37 1.94 -94.89
N LEU A 407 52.98 3.12 -94.38
CA LEU A 407 52.38 3.26 -93.04
C LEU A 407 51.08 2.45 -92.90
N ARG A 408 50.19 2.48 -93.91
CA ARG A 408 48.99 1.63 -93.91
C ARG A 408 49.33 0.15 -93.87
N LYS A 409 50.33 -0.28 -94.65
CA LYS A 409 50.77 -1.68 -94.72
C LYS A 409 51.39 -2.14 -93.38
N GLU A 410 52.10 -1.25 -92.69
CA GLU A 410 52.70 -1.47 -91.37
C GLU A 410 51.64 -1.47 -90.25
N MET A 411 50.67 -0.55 -90.28
CA MET A 411 49.54 -0.56 -89.33
C MET A 411 48.66 -1.81 -89.49
N LEU A 412 48.42 -2.26 -90.73
CA LEU A 412 47.73 -3.52 -91.02
C LEU A 412 48.52 -4.75 -90.54
N SER A 413 49.86 -4.73 -90.60
CA SER A 413 50.69 -5.82 -90.08
C SER A 413 50.73 -5.83 -88.55
N LEU A 414 50.74 -4.66 -87.88
CA LEU A 414 50.61 -4.51 -86.43
C LEU A 414 49.25 -4.96 -85.90
N HIS A 415 48.16 -4.61 -86.59
CA HIS A 415 46.81 -5.03 -86.21
C HIS A 415 46.61 -6.55 -86.38
N ASN A 416 47.19 -7.14 -87.43
CA ASN A 416 47.19 -8.59 -87.61
C ASN A 416 48.15 -9.33 -86.66
N GLY A 417 49.26 -8.71 -86.24
CA GLY A 417 50.22 -9.28 -85.29
C GLY A 417 49.73 -9.28 -83.83
N SER A 418 48.92 -8.29 -83.45
CA SER A 418 48.37 -8.16 -82.09
C SER A 418 47.18 -9.07 -81.81
N GLN A 419 46.43 -9.50 -82.83
CA GLN A 419 45.43 -10.58 -82.68
C GLN A 419 46.07 -11.97 -82.45
N ALA A 420 47.32 -12.17 -82.88
CA ALA A 420 48.02 -13.45 -82.71
C ALA A 420 48.66 -13.64 -81.31
N THR A 421 48.82 -12.57 -80.52
CA THR A 421 49.52 -12.59 -79.22
C THR A 421 48.60 -12.42 -78.01
N GLY A 422 47.31 -12.13 -78.22
CA GLY A 422 46.30 -11.97 -77.15
C GLY A 422 45.68 -13.24 -76.58
N SER A 423 46.17 -14.45 -76.94
CA SER A 423 45.60 -15.73 -76.47
C SER A 423 46.36 -16.39 -75.31
N HIS A 424 47.06 -15.63 -74.45
CA HIS A 424 47.56 -16.17 -73.20
C HIS A 424 46.52 -16.03 -72.08
N ARG A 425 45.59 -16.99 -72.06
CA ARG A 425 44.86 -17.37 -70.85
C ARG A 425 45.89 -17.74 -69.77
N THR A 426 45.77 -17.10 -68.62
CA THR A 426 46.41 -17.48 -67.36
C THR A 426 46.08 -18.94 -67.03
N SER A 427 47.03 -19.84 -67.29
CA SER A 427 47.03 -21.20 -66.76
C SER A 427 47.82 -21.23 -65.45
N GLU A 428 47.12 -21.40 -64.34
CA GLU A 428 47.70 -21.75 -63.05
C GLU A 428 48.48 -23.09 -63.14
N PRO A 429 49.61 -23.23 -62.44
CA PRO A 429 50.40 -24.46 -62.45
C PRO A 429 49.84 -25.49 -61.44
N ARG A 430 49.49 -26.68 -61.92
CA ARG A 430 49.28 -27.87 -61.07
C ARG A 430 50.64 -28.54 -60.76
N PRO A 431 50.95 -28.87 -59.50
CA PRO A 431 52.03 -29.79 -59.18
C PRO A 431 51.55 -31.25 -59.16
N ASN A 432 52.45 -32.12 -59.58
CA ASN A 432 52.37 -33.57 -59.62
C ASN A 432 52.49 -34.18 -58.20
N GLY A 433 51.80 -35.30 -57.92
CA GLY A 433 52.15 -36.19 -56.79
C GLY A 433 51.03 -37.08 -56.21
N THR A 434 50.90 -38.29 -56.77
CA THR A 434 50.50 -39.60 -56.17
C THR A 434 49.22 -39.78 -55.30
N PRO A 435 48.47 -40.91 -55.44
CA PRO A 435 47.17 -41.14 -54.80
C PRO A 435 47.30 -41.84 -53.43
N PRO A 436 46.28 -41.75 -52.54
CA PRO A 436 45.48 -42.96 -52.27
C PRO A 436 44.00 -42.74 -51.87
N ASP A 437 43.22 -43.78 -52.19
CA ASP A 437 42.09 -44.43 -51.50
C ASP A 437 40.89 -43.68 -50.87
N LYS A 438 39.71 -44.15 -51.29
CA LYS A 438 38.38 -44.22 -50.65
C LYS A 438 37.96 -43.20 -49.58
N GLY A 439 36.86 -42.49 -49.90
CA GLY A 439 35.92 -41.95 -48.92
C GLY A 439 34.72 -41.28 -49.59
N MET A 440 33.55 -41.94 -49.57
CA MET A 440 32.26 -41.37 -49.98
C MET A 440 31.89 -40.17 -49.11
N ASN A 441 31.46 -39.05 -49.70
CA ASN A 441 30.23 -38.35 -49.32
C ASN A 441 29.97 -37.13 -50.21
N GLY A 442 28.68 -36.93 -50.50
CA GLY A 442 28.20 -36.20 -51.66
C GLY A 442 28.11 -34.68 -51.52
N LYS A 443 28.09 -34.05 -52.70
CA LYS A 443 27.28 -32.88 -53.05
C LYS A 443 27.12 -32.85 -54.58
N PRO A 444 25.91 -32.70 -55.13
CA PRO A 444 25.65 -32.79 -56.57
C PRO A 444 26.11 -31.52 -57.32
N PRO A 445 26.35 -31.61 -58.64
CA PRO A 445 26.83 -30.50 -59.44
C PRO A 445 25.78 -29.38 -59.52
N GLY A 446 26.19 -28.16 -59.19
CA GLY A 446 25.32 -26.98 -59.24
C GLY A 446 24.78 -26.74 -60.66
N LEU A 447 23.44 -26.67 -60.76
CA LEU A 447 22.72 -26.32 -61.98
C LEU A 447 22.98 -24.84 -62.33
N ARG A 448 23.14 -24.56 -63.62
CA ARG A 448 23.38 -23.19 -64.12
C ARG A 448 22.10 -22.34 -63.98
N PRO A 449 22.21 -21.00 -63.88
CA PRO A 449 21.12 -20.10 -63.47
C PRO A 449 19.81 -20.22 -64.25
N TYR A 450 19.87 -20.59 -65.54
CA TYR A 450 18.69 -20.73 -66.39
C TYR A 450 17.88 -22.01 -66.12
N GLN A 451 18.45 -23.02 -65.43
CA GLN A 451 17.75 -24.25 -65.06
C GLN A 451 16.98 -24.08 -63.73
N THR A 452 17.39 -23.13 -62.88
CA THR A 452 16.71 -22.79 -61.62
C THR A 452 15.38 -22.09 -61.87
N VAL A 453 15.33 -21.19 -62.86
CA VAL A 453 14.12 -20.45 -63.23
C VAL A 453 13.04 -21.37 -63.78
N ARG A 454 13.43 -22.39 -64.56
CA ARG A 454 12.47 -23.35 -65.14
C ARG A 454 11.86 -24.30 -64.11
N LYS A 455 12.59 -24.55 -63.01
CA LYS A 455 12.11 -25.38 -61.89
C LYS A 455 11.20 -24.60 -60.93
N PHE A 456 11.49 -23.31 -60.70
CA PHE A 456 10.61 -22.42 -59.96
C PHE A 456 9.26 -22.21 -60.66
N LEU A 457 9.26 -22.09 -61.99
CA LEU A 457 8.02 -21.95 -62.77
C LEU A 457 7.19 -23.24 -62.89
N SER A 458 7.79 -24.42 -62.69
CA SER A 458 7.05 -25.69 -62.72
C SER A 458 6.46 -26.09 -61.37
N ASP A 459 7.01 -25.58 -60.25
CA ASP A 459 6.56 -25.92 -58.89
C ASP A 459 5.46 -24.98 -58.36
N ASP A 460 5.16 -23.87 -59.04
CA ASP A 460 4.14 -22.87 -58.64
C ASP A 460 2.81 -22.98 -59.45
N MET A 461 2.67 -24.03 -60.26
CA MET A 461 1.47 -24.35 -61.06
C MET A 461 1.07 -25.83 -60.88
N GLY A 462 1.04 -26.29 -59.62
CA GLY A 462 0.62 -27.63 -59.20
C GLY A 462 -0.32 -27.60 -58.00
#